data_AF-A0A7V6V4H9-F1
#
_entry.id   AF-A0A7V6V4H9-F1
#
_cell.length_a   1.000
_cell.length_b   1.000
_cell.length_c   1.000
_cell.angle_alpha   90.00
_cell.angle_beta   90.00
_cell.angle_gamma   90.00
#
_symmetry.space_group_name_H-M   'P 1'
#
loop_
_entity.id
_entity.type
_entity.pdbx_description
1 polymer ?
#
loop_
_entity_poly.entity_id
_entity_poly.type
_entity_poly.pdbx_seq_one_letter_code
_entity_poly.pdbx_strand_id
1 'polypeptide(L)'
;MKAVLGIMAGIIFVVYSVYFVRIIKGEPQVFEMEMLKSLAAWMIERGRASKTQLWLMYFLSLLLELVYFILSFYLLTNPVLRFVTAAFMGVEVYHMSMIAVYFRRFFAGKTMISQLFNWPLERVSATFFFTHSFLVLVSLIIF
;
A
#
# COMPACT_ATOMS: atom_id res chain seq x y z
N MET A 1 -18.36 13.14 3.94
CA MET A 1 -17.99 11.74 3.61
C MET A 1 -17.42 11.59 2.21
N LYS A 2 -18.14 11.95 1.13
CA LYS A 2 -17.58 11.90 -0.25
C LYS A 2 -16.30 12.74 -0.43
N ALA A 3 -16.26 13.95 0.13
CA ALA A 3 -15.06 14.81 0.08
C ALA A 3 -13.83 14.15 0.76
N VAL A 4 -14.03 13.49 1.90
CA VAL A 4 -12.96 12.75 2.60
C VAL A 4 -12.44 11.61 1.73
N LEU A 5 -13.34 10.82 1.13
CA LEU A 5 -12.97 9.77 0.19
C LEU A 5 -12.20 10.34 -1.01
N GLY A 6 -12.64 11.47 -1.57
CA GLY A 6 -11.95 12.14 -2.67
C GLY A 6 -10.54 12.60 -2.31
N ILE A 7 -10.35 13.17 -1.11
CA ILE A 7 -9.02 13.56 -0.61
C ILE A 7 -8.13 12.34 -0.43
N MET A 8 -8.64 11.28 0.22
CA MET A 8 -7.87 10.04 0.41
C MET A 8 -7.49 9.40 -0.93
N ALA A 9 -8.44 9.29 -1.86
CA ALA A 9 -8.19 8.76 -3.20
C ALA A 9 -7.15 9.62 -3.94
N GLY A 10 -7.23 10.95 -3.84
CA GLY A 10 -6.26 11.87 -4.42
C GLY A 10 -4.84 11.67 -3.86
N ILE A 11 -4.70 11.56 -2.54
CA ILE A 11 -3.41 11.32 -1.90
C ILE A 11 -2.84 9.95 -2.32
N ILE A 12 -3.66 8.89 -2.24
CA ILE A 12 -3.26 7.54 -2.66
C ILE A 12 -2.82 7.56 -4.12
N PHE A 13 -3.62 8.17 -5.01
CA PHE A 13 -3.31 8.27 -6.43
C PHE A 13 -1.95 8.93 -6.67
N VAL A 14 -1.70 10.09 -6.05
CA VAL A 14 -0.43 10.82 -6.21
C VAL A 14 0.74 10.02 -5.65
N VAL A 15 0.64 9.48 -4.44
CA VAL A 15 1.73 8.71 -3.81
C VAL A 15 2.07 7.47 -4.64
N TYR A 16 1.07 6.69 -5.03
CA TYR A 16 1.27 5.46 -5.80
C TYR A 16 1.65 5.72 -7.26
N SER A 17 1.34 6.90 -7.82
CA SER A 17 1.75 7.26 -9.18
C SER A 17 3.27 7.22 -9.36
N VAL A 18 4.04 7.63 -8.35
CA VAL A 18 5.52 7.62 -8.39
C VAL A 18 6.04 6.20 -8.62
N TYR A 19 5.47 5.22 -7.92
CA TYR A 19 5.88 3.83 -8.06
C TYR A 19 5.31 3.21 -9.34
N PHE A 20 4.03 3.46 -9.63
CA PHE A 20 3.35 2.97 -10.84
C PHE A 20 4.08 3.40 -12.12
N VAL A 21 4.52 4.66 -12.22
CA VAL A 21 5.31 5.16 -13.36
C VAL A 21 6.60 4.39 -13.55
N ARG A 22 7.28 3.98 -12.48
CA ARG A 22 8.50 3.17 -12.57
C ARG A 22 8.20 1.72 -12.96
N ILE A 23 7.07 1.16 -12.49
CA ILE A 23 6.60 -0.17 -12.90
C ILE A 23 6.34 -0.21 -14.41
N ILE A 24 5.58 0.74 -14.95
CA ILE A 24 5.25 0.76 -16.39
C ILE A 24 6.48 1.04 -17.28
N LYS A 25 7.49 1.74 -16.76
CA LYS A 25 8.78 1.95 -17.44
C LYS A 25 9.67 0.71 -17.45
N GLY A 26 9.30 -0.35 -16.72
CA GLY A 26 10.06 -1.60 -16.68
C GLY A 26 11.29 -1.59 -15.75
N GLU A 27 11.50 -0.49 -15.01
CA GLU A 27 12.66 -0.31 -14.12
C GLU A 27 12.28 -0.11 -12.63
N PRO A 28 11.32 -0.87 -12.05
CA PRO A 28 10.94 -0.68 -10.64
C PRO A 28 12.07 -1.01 -9.66
N GLN A 29 13.02 -1.86 -10.05
CA GLN A 29 14.08 -2.39 -9.17
C GLN A 29 15.01 -1.31 -8.61
N VAL A 30 15.26 -0.25 -9.38
CA VAL A 30 16.12 0.87 -8.93
C VAL A 30 15.46 1.56 -7.73
N PHE A 31 14.15 1.80 -7.82
CA PHE A 31 13.38 2.38 -6.72
C PHE A 31 13.28 1.47 -5.52
N GLU A 32 13.01 0.19 -5.73
CA GLU A 32 12.92 -0.80 -4.66
C GLU A 32 14.23 -0.89 -3.87
N MET A 33 15.36 -0.84 -4.59
CA MET A 33 16.69 -0.81 -3.99
C MET A 33 16.96 0.48 -3.21
N GLU A 34 16.56 1.64 -3.75
CA GLU A 34 16.62 2.92 -3.06
C GLU A 34 15.81 2.88 -1.76
N MET A 35 14.56 2.40 -1.81
CA MET A 35 13.69 2.25 -0.64
C MET A 35 14.30 1.33 0.42
N LEU A 36 14.85 0.19 0.02
CA LEU A 36 15.53 -0.73 0.95
C LEU A 36 16.74 -0.09 1.62
N LYS A 37 17.57 0.63 0.87
CA LYS A 37 18.74 1.31 1.41
C LYS A 37 18.34 2.40 2.40
N SER A 38 17.35 3.21 2.06
CA SER A 38 16.80 4.24 2.94
C SER A 38 16.19 3.65 4.20
N LEU A 39 15.44 2.55 4.07
CA LEU A 39 14.89 1.83 5.21
C LEU A 39 16.00 1.28 6.10
N ALA A 40 17.01 0.62 5.53
CA ALA A 40 18.16 0.09 6.27
C ALA A 40 18.87 1.19 7.07
N ALA A 41 19.16 2.32 6.43
CA ALA A 41 19.82 3.46 7.06
C ALA A 41 18.99 4.01 8.22
N TRP A 42 17.69 4.20 8.02
CA TRP A 42 16.77 4.65 9.07
C TRP A 42 16.69 3.66 10.24
N MET A 43 16.67 2.35 9.95
CA MET A 43 16.66 1.32 10.99
C MET A 43 17.94 1.31 11.83
N ILE A 44 19.09 1.55 11.19
CA ILE A 44 20.39 1.69 11.88
C ILE A 44 20.37 2.92 12.81
N GLU A 45 19.87 4.05 12.31
CA GLU A 45 19.75 5.30 13.10
C GLU A 45 18.84 5.13 14.31
N ARG A 46 17.68 4.47 14.14
CA ARG A 46 16.68 4.28 15.22
C ARG A 46 17.01 3.12 16.16
N GLY A 47 17.89 2.19 15.77
CA GLY A 47 18.27 1.03 16.57
C GLY A 47 17.06 0.20 17.02
N ARG A 48 16.94 -0.08 18.32
CA ARG A 48 15.86 -0.92 18.88
C ARG A 48 14.45 -0.35 18.69
N ALA A 49 14.30 0.97 18.57
CA ALA A 49 13.01 1.62 18.38
C ALA A 49 12.42 1.32 16.98
N SER A 50 13.25 0.96 16.00
CA SER A 50 12.83 0.64 14.63
C SER A 50 11.77 -0.47 14.59
N LYS A 51 11.84 -1.45 15.51
CA LYS A 51 10.84 -2.53 15.60
C LYS A 51 9.46 -2.00 15.91
N THR A 52 9.32 -1.24 17.00
CA THR A 52 8.02 -0.69 17.41
C THR A 52 7.49 0.29 16.37
N GLN A 53 8.38 1.11 15.79
CA GLN A 53 8.00 2.07 14.75
C GLN A 53 7.53 1.40 13.45
N LEU A 54 8.18 0.32 13.00
CA LEU A 54 7.72 -0.42 11.82
C LEU A 54 6.38 -1.11 12.03
N TRP A 55 6.16 -1.70 13.21
CA TRP A 55 4.84 -2.22 13.55
C TRP A 55 3.77 -1.13 13.62
N LEU A 56 4.11 0.03 14.17
CA LEU A 56 3.21 1.18 14.19
C LEU A 56 2.87 1.65 12.76
N MET A 57 3.87 1.77 11.88
CA MET A 57 3.65 2.13 10.46
C MET A 57 2.76 1.10 9.76
N TYR A 58 2.98 -0.19 10.01
CA TYR A 58 2.13 -1.26 9.49
C TYR A 58 0.67 -1.12 9.94
N PHE A 59 0.43 -0.94 11.25
CA PHE A 59 -0.93 -0.78 11.77
C PHE A 59 -1.61 0.51 11.28
N LEU A 60 -0.85 1.59 11.12
CA LEU A 60 -1.35 2.84 10.54
C LEU A 60 -1.72 2.66 9.07
N SER A 61 -0.91 1.94 8.27
CA SER A 61 -1.24 1.61 6.87
C SER A 61 -2.54 0.81 6.81
N LEU A 62 -2.63 -0.26 7.61
CA LEU A 62 -3.81 -1.12 7.67
C LEU A 62 -5.07 -0.35 8.05
N LEU A 63 -4.97 0.58 9.01
CA LEU A 63 -6.08 1.44 9.39
C LEU A 63 -6.50 2.38 8.24
N LEU A 64 -5.54 3.02 7.57
CA LEU A 64 -5.81 3.91 6.44
C LEU A 64 -6.48 3.18 5.28
N GLU A 65 -5.99 1.99 4.95
CA GLU A 65 -6.54 1.14 3.90
C GLU A 65 -7.94 0.65 4.25
N LEU A 66 -8.16 0.21 5.49
CA LEU A 66 -9.47 -0.22 5.96
C LEU A 66 -10.49 0.92 5.86
N VAL A 67 -10.13 2.11 6.33
CA VAL A 67 -10.99 3.30 6.23
C VAL A 67 -11.27 3.63 4.76
N TYR A 68 -10.24 3.63 3.92
CA TYR A 68 -10.40 3.90 2.49
C TYR A 68 -11.36 2.93 1.81
N PHE A 69 -11.14 1.61 1.98
CA PHE A 69 -11.98 0.60 1.34
C PHE A 69 -13.41 0.59 1.88
N ILE A 70 -13.61 0.80 3.19
CA ILE A 70 -14.96 0.96 3.78
C ILE A 70 -15.65 2.16 3.12
N LEU A 71 -14.99 3.32 3.06
CA LEU A 71 -15.57 4.51 2.45
C LEU A 71 -15.87 4.29 0.96
N SER A 72 -14.96 3.70 0.19
CA SER A 72 -15.19 3.36 -1.21
C SER A 72 -16.38 2.42 -1.39
N PHE A 73 -16.48 1.36 -0.59
CA PHE A 73 -17.53 0.35 -0.72
C PHE A 73 -18.93 0.92 -0.40
N TYR A 74 -19.03 1.71 0.68
CA TYR A 74 -20.32 2.29 1.10
C TYR A 74 -20.75 3.49 0.25
N LEU A 75 -19.83 4.38 -0.13
CA LEU A 75 -20.17 5.64 -0.78
C LEU A 75 -20.33 5.53 -2.30
N LEU A 76 -19.67 4.58 -2.95
CA LEU A 76 -19.85 4.34 -4.37
C LEU A 76 -21.11 3.50 -4.57
N THR A 77 -22.04 3.99 -5.40
CA THR A 77 -23.30 3.28 -5.71
C THR A 77 -23.16 2.35 -6.90
N ASN A 78 -22.12 2.52 -7.72
CA ASN A 78 -21.88 1.70 -8.90
C ASN A 78 -21.55 0.25 -8.49
N PRO A 79 -22.37 -0.75 -8.88
CA PRO A 79 -22.19 -2.14 -8.46
C PRO A 79 -20.89 -2.76 -8.99
N VAL A 80 -20.42 -2.34 -10.17
CA VAL A 80 -19.16 -2.80 -10.74
C VAL A 80 -17.99 -2.31 -9.88
N LEU A 81 -17.99 -1.03 -9.50
CA LEU A 81 -16.94 -0.49 -8.64
C LEU A 81 -16.93 -1.16 -7.26
N ARG A 82 -18.10 -1.42 -6.66
CA ARG A 82 -18.18 -2.17 -5.40
C ARG A 82 -17.56 -3.56 -5.50
N PHE A 83 -17.85 -4.27 -6.59
CA PHE A 83 -17.25 -5.59 -6.83
C PHE A 83 -15.72 -5.50 -6.96
N VAL A 84 -15.22 -4.52 -7.72
CA VAL A 84 -13.77 -4.26 -7.85
C VAL A 84 -13.14 -3.92 -6.50
N THR A 85 -13.77 -3.04 -5.71
CA THR A 85 -13.34 -2.70 -4.35
C THR A 85 -13.26 -3.93 -3.45
N ALA A 86 -14.26 -4.81 -3.50
CA ALA A 86 -14.27 -6.05 -2.70
C ALA A 86 -13.16 -7.02 -3.14
N ALA A 87 -12.92 -7.16 -4.44
CA ALA A 87 -11.83 -7.99 -4.96
C ALA A 87 -10.46 -7.46 -4.50
N PHE A 88 -10.25 -6.14 -4.58
CA PHE A 88 -9.01 -5.50 -4.16
C PHE A 88 -8.78 -5.60 -2.65
N MET A 89 -9.85 -5.45 -1.85
CA MET A 89 -9.77 -5.69 -0.41
C MET A 89 -9.27 -7.11 -0.10
N GLY A 90 -9.72 -8.12 -0.84
CA GLY A 90 -9.25 -9.49 -0.69
C GLY A 90 -7.76 -9.67 -0.99
N VAL A 91 -7.27 -9.05 -2.06
CA VAL A 91 -5.83 -9.06 -2.40
C VAL A 91 -5.02 -8.34 -1.32
N GLU A 92 -5.52 -7.22 -0.82
CA GLU A 92 -4.79 -6.42 0.16
C GLU A 92 -4.72 -7.10 1.53
N VAL A 93 -5.78 -7.82 1.93
CA VAL A 93 -5.73 -8.67 3.13
C VAL A 93 -4.64 -9.73 3.01
N TYR A 94 -4.49 -10.37 1.85
CA TYR A 94 -3.41 -11.32 1.61
C TYR A 94 -2.04 -10.63 1.67
N HIS A 95 -1.90 -9.47 1.01
CA HIS A 95 -0.68 -8.67 1.01
C HIS A 95 -0.24 -8.28 2.43
N MET A 96 -1.13 -7.67 3.21
CA MET A 96 -0.85 -7.24 4.57
C MET A 96 -0.54 -8.40 5.51
N SER A 97 -1.17 -9.56 5.29
CA SER A 97 -0.85 -10.78 6.05
C SER A 97 0.57 -11.25 5.78
N MET A 98 1.02 -11.21 4.52
CA MET A 98 2.37 -11.57 4.13
C MET A 98 3.40 -10.61 4.73
N ILE A 99 3.17 -9.29 4.67
CA ILE A 99 4.05 -8.28 5.30
C ILE A 99 4.20 -8.57 6.80
N ALA A 100 3.10 -8.82 7.53
CA ALA A 100 3.16 -9.12 8.96
C ALA A 100 4.01 -10.37 9.26
N VAL A 101 3.90 -11.41 8.43
CA VAL A 101 4.71 -12.62 8.54
C VAL A 101 6.20 -12.32 8.29
N TYR A 102 6.53 -11.55 7.24
CA TYR A 102 7.90 -11.17 6.93
C TYR A 102 8.52 -10.28 8.02
N PHE A 103 7.79 -9.29 8.54
CA PHE A 103 8.22 -8.45 9.64
C PHE A 103 8.51 -9.30 10.88
N ARG A 104 7.61 -10.21 11.25
CA ARG A 104 7.81 -11.10 12.40
C ARG A 104 9.06 -11.97 12.23
N ARG A 105 9.30 -12.52 11.03
CA ARG A 105 10.49 -13.33 10.73
C ARG A 105 11.77 -12.49 10.76
N PHE A 106 11.72 -11.28 10.23
CA PHE A 106 12.85 -10.35 10.20
C PHE A 106 13.30 -9.97 11.63
N PHE A 107 12.36 -9.55 12.49
CA PHE A 107 12.68 -9.21 13.88
C PHE A 107 13.06 -10.42 14.74
N ALA A 108 12.78 -11.65 14.28
CA ALA A 108 13.27 -12.88 14.88
C ALA A 108 14.66 -13.30 14.36
N GLY A 109 15.28 -12.49 13.49
CA GLY A 109 16.59 -12.78 12.88
C GLY A 109 16.57 -13.88 11.82
N LYS A 110 15.39 -14.27 11.32
CA LYS A 110 15.23 -15.39 10.37
C LYS A 110 15.31 -14.98 8.91
N THR A 111 15.20 -13.68 8.61
CA THR A 111 15.22 -13.14 7.24
C THR A 111 16.05 -11.87 7.19
N MET A 112 16.66 -11.61 6.03
CA MET A 112 17.41 -10.38 5.77
C MET A 112 16.48 -9.22 5.41
N ILE A 113 16.96 -7.98 5.52
CA ILE A 113 16.17 -6.79 5.15
C ILE A 113 15.78 -6.78 3.66
N SER A 114 16.61 -7.36 2.79
CA SER A 114 16.32 -7.52 1.36
C SER A 114 15.12 -8.43 1.08
N GLN A 115 14.73 -9.25 2.06
CA GLN A 115 13.60 -10.18 2.01
C GLN A 115 12.40 -9.67 2.82
N LEU A 116 12.45 -8.42 3.31
CA LEU A 116 11.39 -7.84 4.12
C LEU A 116 10.10 -7.64 3.32
N PHE A 117 10.24 -7.30 2.04
CA PHE A 117 9.14 -7.08 1.11
C PHE A 117 9.15 -8.11 -0.01
N ASN A 118 7.97 -8.53 -0.44
CA ASN A 118 7.78 -9.35 -1.63
C ASN A 118 7.54 -8.42 -2.82
N TRP A 119 8.61 -7.98 -3.49
CA TRP A 119 8.54 -6.96 -4.55
C TRP A 119 7.51 -7.25 -5.66
N PRO A 120 7.38 -8.48 -6.19
CA PRO A 120 6.29 -8.80 -7.10
C PRO A 120 4.89 -8.46 -6.56
N LEU A 121 4.63 -8.78 -5.28
CA LEU A 121 3.36 -8.49 -4.63
C LEU A 121 3.16 -7.00 -4.36
N GLU A 122 4.21 -6.29 -3.93
CA GLU A 122 4.21 -4.83 -3.75
C GLU A 122 3.88 -4.10 -5.06
N ARG A 123 4.41 -4.56 -6.19
CA ARG A 123 4.09 -4.00 -7.52
C ARG A 123 2.63 -4.20 -7.89
N VAL A 124 2.07 -5.37 -7.60
CA VAL A 124 0.65 -5.67 -7.83
C VAL A 124 -0.22 -4.78 -6.95
N SER A 125 0.08 -4.68 -5.64
CA SER A 125 -0.65 -3.81 -4.72
C SER A 125 -0.57 -2.35 -5.16
N ALA A 126 0.62 -1.85 -5.52
CA ALA A 126 0.81 -0.49 -6.00
C ALA A 126 0.00 -0.18 -7.26
N THR A 127 -0.04 -1.14 -8.20
CA THR A 127 -0.84 -1.02 -9.42
C THR A 127 -2.33 -0.99 -9.09
N PHE A 128 -2.80 -1.84 -8.18
CA PHE A 128 -4.19 -1.87 -7.75
C PHE A 128 -4.61 -0.61 -7.00
N PHE A 129 -3.80 -0.10 -6.07
CA PHE A 129 -4.10 1.15 -5.38
C PHE A 129 -4.16 2.33 -6.35
N PHE A 130 -3.21 2.42 -7.29
CA PHE A 130 -3.22 3.44 -8.33
C PHE A 130 -4.49 3.36 -9.18
N THR A 131 -4.79 2.18 -9.75
CA THR A 131 -5.97 2.00 -10.60
C THR A 131 -7.27 2.22 -9.84
N HIS A 132 -7.39 1.71 -8.62
CA HIS A 132 -8.59 1.89 -7.80
C HIS A 132 -8.82 3.36 -7.46
N SER A 133 -7.79 4.04 -6.95
CA SER A 133 -7.88 5.46 -6.59
C SER A 133 -8.25 6.33 -7.77
N PHE A 134 -7.72 6.04 -8.96
CA PHE A 134 -8.13 6.68 -10.20
C PHE A 134 -9.63 6.45 -10.50
N LEU A 135 -10.10 5.20 -10.46
CA LEU A 135 -11.50 4.87 -10.69
C LEU A 135 -12.45 5.53 -9.69
N VAL A 136 -12.05 5.59 -8.41
CA VAL A 136 -12.81 6.30 -7.35
C VAL A 136 -12.90 7.79 -7.69
N LEU A 137 -11.79 8.44 -8.04
CA LEU A 137 -11.78 9.86 -8.40
C LEU A 137 -12.68 10.15 -9.61
N VAL A 138 -12.54 9.36 -10.67
CA VAL A 138 -13.39 9.47 -11.87
C VAL A 138 -14.86 9.30 -11.50
N SER A 139 -15.18 8.29 -10.68
CA SER A 139 -16.56 8.06 -10.25
C SER A 139 -17.13 9.21 -9.41
N LEU A 140 -16.33 9.86 -8.58
CA LEU A 140 -16.77 10.99 -7.75
C LEU A 140 -16.95 12.29 -8.55
N ILE A 141 -16.25 12.42 -9.68
CA ILE A 141 -16.38 13.59 -10.57
C ILE A 141 -17.62 13.44 -11.46
N ILE A 142 -17.87 12.22 -11.96
CA ILE A 142 -18.96 11.96 -12.91
C ILE A 142 -20.31 11.78 -12.19
N PHE A 143 -20.34 11.26 -10.95
CA PHE A 143 -21.56 10.88 -10.20
C PHE A 143 -21.58 11.40 -8.75
#